data_AF-A0A0R2X1P0-F1
#
_entry.id   AF-A0A0R2X1P0-F1
#
_cell.length_a   1.000
_cell.length_b   1.000
_cell.length_c   1.000
_cell.angle_alpha   90.00
_cell.angle_beta   90.00
_cell.angle_gamma   90.00
#
_symmetry.space_group_name_H-M   'P 1'
#
loop_
_entity.id
_entity.type
_entity.pdbx_description
1 polymer ?
#
loop_
_entity_poly.entity_id
_entity_poly.type
_entity_poly.pdbx_seq_one_letter_code
_entity_poly.pdbx_strand_id
1 'polypeptide(L)'
;MATDFTITALNDATDSENRMHSDEVAARYGFAGALVSGVNVFGYMTQPLVAEFGAEWLSNTGFDVRFLLPAYEQDAVSVTSTKAEESMQANSRHRIDTCASNQHDITLAKLSSWPLGPIDSSRAQAMRVQAKQEAAIYEEAARPELSWDVIHLERAAPTWHWTPSKEDNDRHVEAQRDPAACYRGTDALIHPYFLLDTCNRALMRLYVLPAWIHVGTVGSMIRAIKVGEAITVDCRPIERWERKGHQFIRLYIAMFSQDDLVFEAEHTAIFSIAAKQLSK
;
A
#
# COMPACT_ATOMS: atom_id res chain seq x y z
N MET A 1 7.38 24.65 3.07
CA MET A 1 8.02 23.34 3.14
C MET A 1 7.17 22.52 4.07
N ALA A 2 6.63 21.41 3.56
CA ALA A 2 5.88 20.44 4.34
C ALA A 2 6.55 20.23 5.70
N THR A 3 5.79 20.42 6.77
CA THR A 3 6.32 20.38 8.14
C THR A 3 6.72 18.96 8.49
N ASP A 4 8.03 18.74 8.59
CA ASP A 4 8.60 17.58 9.25
C ASP A 4 7.94 17.39 10.63
N PHE A 5 7.64 16.14 10.98
CA PHE A 5 6.97 15.83 12.24
C PHE A 5 7.40 14.46 12.76
N THR A 6 7.15 14.24 14.04
CA THR A 6 7.34 12.94 14.68
C THR A 6 6.00 12.42 15.14
N ILE A 7 5.77 11.13 14.95
CA ILE A 7 4.55 10.43 15.35
C ILE A 7 4.90 9.12 16.02
N THR A 8 4.21 8.80 17.11
CA THR A 8 4.30 7.48 17.74
C THR A 8 3.61 6.46 16.85
N ALA A 9 4.34 5.42 16.44
CA ALA A 9 3.80 4.37 15.59
C ALA A 9 2.76 3.53 16.37
N LEU A 10 1.64 3.27 15.70
CA LEU A 10 0.51 2.51 16.21
C LEU A 10 0.26 1.27 15.35
N ASN A 11 0.11 0.13 15.99
CA ASN A 11 -0.32 -1.14 15.45
C ASN A 11 -1.82 -1.30 15.74
N ASP A 12 -2.64 -0.84 14.79
CA ASP A 12 -4.09 -0.97 14.81
C ASP A 12 -4.58 -2.27 14.14
N ALA A 13 -3.67 -3.14 13.70
CA ALA A 13 -3.94 -4.36 12.95
C ALA A 13 -4.42 -5.54 13.83
N THR A 14 -5.16 -5.25 14.89
CA THR A 14 -5.60 -6.23 15.90
C THR A 14 -6.46 -7.37 15.33
N ASP A 15 -7.18 -7.15 14.24
CA ASP A 15 -8.00 -8.14 13.53
C ASP A 15 -7.42 -8.58 12.16
N SER A 16 -6.13 -8.32 11.89
CA SER A 16 -5.52 -8.64 10.59
C SER A 16 -5.35 -10.15 10.37
N GLU A 17 -5.70 -10.65 9.18
CA GLU A 17 -5.34 -12.02 8.74
C GLU A 17 -3.82 -12.23 8.76
N ASN A 18 -3.02 -11.15 8.63
CA ASN A 18 -1.57 -11.23 8.69
C ASN A 18 -1.06 -11.34 10.13
N ARG A 19 -0.67 -12.55 10.52
CA ARG A 19 -0.14 -12.81 11.87
C ARG A 19 1.21 -12.15 12.17
N MET A 20 1.89 -11.54 11.19
CA MET A 20 3.13 -10.75 11.44
C MET A 20 2.91 -9.56 12.40
N HIS A 21 1.67 -9.15 12.63
CA HIS A 21 1.29 -8.12 13.61
C HIS A 21 1.09 -8.68 15.03
N SER A 22 1.38 -9.97 15.25
CA SER A 22 1.42 -10.61 16.57
C SER A 22 2.86 -10.83 17.02
N ASP A 23 3.16 -10.50 18.29
CA ASP A 23 4.50 -10.66 18.88
C ASP A 23 5.04 -12.09 18.72
N GLU A 24 4.21 -13.11 18.98
CA GLU A 24 4.62 -14.51 18.91
C GLU A 24 5.13 -14.91 17.52
N VAL A 25 4.43 -14.51 16.45
CA VAL A 25 4.81 -14.86 15.08
C VAL A 25 5.98 -14.01 14.63
N ALA A 26 6.00 -12.72 14.95
CA ALA A 26 7.11 -11.83 14.63
C ALA A 26 8.43 -12.34 15.24
N ALA A 27 8.41 -12.79 16.50
CA ALA A 27 9.57 -13.35 17.17
C ALA A 27 10.12 -14.62 16.47
N ARG A 28 9.26 -15.48 15.92
CA ARG A 28 9.70 -16.68 15.16
C ARG A 28 10.49 -16.34 13.91
N TYR A 29 10.24 -15.18 13.31
CA TYR A 29 10.99 -14.66 12.17
C TYR A 29 12.15 -13.73 12.59
N GLY A 30 12.40 -13.60 13.89
CA GLY A 30 13.53 -12.86 14.45
C GLY A 30 13.31 -11.35 14.55
N PHE A 31 12.07 -10.89 14.53
CA PHE A 31 11.69 -9.51 14.82
C PHE A 31 11.58 -9.26 16.32
N ALA A 32 11.74 -8.00 16.74
CA ALA A 32 11.77 -7.62 18.16
C ALA A 32 10.37 -7.62 18.83
N GLY A 33 9.30 -7.62 18.04
CA GLY A 33 7.90 -7.58 18.45
C GLY A 33 6.98 -7.47 17.25
N ALA A 34 5.69 -7.30 17.49
CA ALA A 34 4.67 -7.06 16.48
C ALA A 34 5.03 -5.88 15.57
N LEU A 35 4.93 -6.09 14.27
CA LEU A 35 5.28 -5.05 13.29
C LEU A 35 4.11 -4.08 13.13
N VAL A 36 4.39 -2.78 13.04
CA VAL A 36 3.41 -1.82 12.52
C VAL A 36 3.32 -2.02 11.02
N SER A 37 2.09 -2.02 10.49
CA SER A 37 1.84 -2.25 9.07
C SER A 37 2.54 -1.21 8.18
N GLY A 38 3.08 -1.64 7.04
CA GLY A 38 3.65 -0.72 6.05
C GLY A 38 2.63 0.32 5.58
N VAL A 39 1.35 -0.04 5.56
CA VAL A 39 0.26 0.88 5.19
C VAL A 39 0.06 2.00 6.21
N ASN A 40 0.31 1.76 7.51
CA ASN A 40 0.34 2.82 8.52
C ASN A 40 1.52 3.76 8.30
N VAL A 41 2.72 3.21 8.04
CA VAL A 41 3.91 4.02 7.77
C VAL A 41 3.71 4.86 6.51
N PHE A 42 3.12 4.29 5.45
CA PHE A 42 2.75 5.06 4.26
C PHE A 42 1.80 6.20 4.59
N GLY A 43 0.75 5.94 5.38
CA GLY A 43 -0.18 6.97 5.86
C GLY A 43 0.55 8.16 6.51
N TYR A 44 1.45 7.89 7.46
CA TYR A 44 2.28 8.93 8.09
C TYR A 44 3.12 9.71 7.06
N MET A 45 3.71 9.03 6.08
CA MET A 45 4.53 9.65 5.06
C MET A 45 3.73 10.52 4.07
N THR A 46 2.42 10.31 3.94
CA THR A 46 1.58 11.13 3.06
C THR A 46 1.14 12.46 3.68
N GLN A 47 1.12 12.57 5.01
CA GLN A 47 0.66 13.77 5.73
C GLN A 47 1.38 15.06 5.30
N PRO A 48 2.73 15.13 5.21
CA PRO A 48 3.43 16.34 4.78
C PRO A 48 3.06 16.74 3.34
N LEU A 49 2.81 15.76 2.49
CA LEU A 49 2.47 15.99 1.08
C LEU A 49 1.07 16.60 0.98
N VAL A 50 0.10 16.05 1.71
CA VAL A 50 -1.26 16.57 1.77
C VAL A 50 -1.31 17.92 2.49
N ALA A 51 -0.45 18.15 3.48
CA ALA A 51 -0.33 19.45 4.14
C ALA A 51 0.21 20.54 3.19
N GLU A 52 1.13 20.21 2.27
CA GLU A 52 1.70 21.18 1.31
C GLU A 52 0.80 21.40 0.09
N PHE A 53 0.19 20.35 -0.47
CA PHE A 53 -0.56 20.43 -1.75
C PHE A 53 -2.07 20.25 -1.59
N GLY A 54 -2.56 19.99 -0.38
CA GLY A 54 -3.97 19.71 -0.13
C GLY A 54 -4.45 18.44 -0.84
N ALA A 55 -5.75 18.42 -1.14
CA ALA A 55 -6.40 17.31 -1.82
C ALA A 55 -5.87 17.06 -3.25
N GLU A 56 -5.18 18.03 -3.85
CA GLU A 56 -4.61 17.86 -5.19
C GLU A 56 -3.54 16.77 -5.23
N TRP A 57 -2.80 16.53 -4.14
CA TRP A 57 -1.83 15.43 -4.06
C TRP A 57 -2.46 14.05 -4.20
N LEU A 58 -3.75 13.93 -3.86
CA LEU A 58 -4.52 12.69 -4.00
C LEU A 58 -4.98 12.44 -5.45
N SER A 59 -4.64 13.33 -6.38
CA SER A 59 -4.98 13.25 -7.80
C SER A 59 -3.76 13.57 -8.65
N ASN A 60 -3.76 13.09 -9.91
CA ASN A 60 -2.67 13.29 -10.85
C ASN A 60 -1.25 13.12 -10.25
N THR A 61 -1.05 12.14 -9.37
CA THR A 61 0.19 11.97 -8.59
C THR A 61 0.67 10.52 -8.64
N GLY A 62 1.89 10.33 -9.11
CA GLY A 62 2.60 9.06 -9.08
C GLY A 62 3.44 8.95 -7.82
N PHE A 63 3.65 7.74 -7.34
CA PHE A 63 4.53 7.48 -6.20
C PHE A 63 5.23 6.12 -6.27
N ASP A 64 6.37 6.03 -5.58
CA ASP A 64 7.07 4.79 -5.27
C ASP A 64 7.38 4.79 -3.76
N VAL A 65 6.76 3.86 -3.03
CA VAL A 65 7.07 3.62 -1.61
C VAL A 65 7.81 2.29 -1.44
N ARG A 66 8.88 2.32 -0.64
CA ARG A 66 9.66 1.14 -0.23
C ARG A 66 9.78 1.08 1.28
N PHE A 67 9.45 -0.07 1.86
CA PHE A 67 9.65 -0.37 3.27
C PHE A 67 10.95 -1.16 3.41
N LEU A 68 11.94 -0.54 4.05
CA LEU A 68 13.28 -1.08 4.21
C LEU A 68 13.40 -1.89 5.50
N LEU A 69 12.83 -1.36 6.58
CA LEU A 69 12.81 -1.93 7.92
C LEU A 69 11.46 -1.68 8.56
N PRO A 70 10.99 -2.56 9.47
CA PRO A 70 9.72 -2.37 10.14
C PRO A 70 9.80 -1.26 11.18
N ALA A 71 8.68 -0.57 11.40
CA ALA A 71 8.39 0.13 12.64
C ALA A 71 7.76 -0.85 13.65
N TYR A 72 7.97 -0.61 14.94
CA TYR A 72 7.30 -1.34 16.03
C TYR A 72 6.29 -0.43 16.73
N GLU A 73 5.36 -1.04 17.45
CA GLU A 73 4.44 -0.32 18.35
C GLU A 73 5.25 0.62 19.27
N GLN A 74 4.77 1.86 19.43
CA GLN A 74 5.40 2.92 20.25
C GLN A 74 6.74 3.49 19.74
N ASP A 75 7.28 3.02 18.61
CA ASP A 75 8.44 3.68 18.00
C ASP A 75 8.11 5.15 17.69
N ALA A 76 9.05 6.05 17.95
CA ALA A 76 8.92 7.43 17.48
C ALA A 76 9.41 7.48 16.03
N VAL A 77 8.47 7.70 15.10
CA VAL A 77 8.74 7.77 13.67
C VAL A 77 8.81 9.24 13.26
N SER A 78 10.00 9.68 12.86
CA SER A 78 10.23 10.99 12.26
C SER A 78 10.00 10.91 10.76
N VAL A 79 9.12 11.77 10.25
CA VAL A 79 8.80 11.90 8.83
C VAL A 79 9.34 13.23 8.33
N THR A 80 10.18 13.16 7.29
CA THR A 80 10.79 14.35 6.69
C THR A 80 10.58 14.36 5.18
N SER A 81 10.31 15.53 4.60
CA SER A 81 10.08 15.66 3.15
C SER A 81 10.97 16.72 2.51
N THR A 82 11.63 16.36 1.42
CA THR A 82 12.50 17.27 0.67
C THR A 82 12.13 17.25 -0.82
N LYS A 83 12.26 18.41 -1.47
CA LYS A 83 12.20 18.47 -2.94
C LYS A 83 13.49 17.85 -3.46
N ALA A 84 13.39 16.94 -4.41
CA ALA A 84 14.57 16.35 -5.03
C ALA A 84 15.39 17.45 -5.71
N GLU A 85 16.73 17.37 -5.60
CA GLU A 85 17.61 18.25 -6.37
C GLU A 85 17.35 18.07 -7.87
N GLU A 86 17.35 19.17 -8.63
CA GLU A 86 17.07 19.16 -10.07
C GLU A 86 17.98 18.16 -10.79
N SER A 87 17.43 17.02 -11.22
CA SER A 87 18.12 16.10 -12.11
C SER A 87 17.78 16.44 -13.56
N MET A 88 18.68 16.14 -14.50
CA MET A 88 18.49 16.45 -15.94
C MET A 88 17.31 15.73 -16.62
N GLN A 89 16.53 14.94 -15.89
CA GLN A 89 15.32 14.27 -16.39
C GLN A 89 14.11 15.19 -16.16
N ALA A 90 13.31 15.44 -17.19
CA ALA A 90 12.19 16.40 -17.17
C ALA A 90 11.16 16.18 -16.04
N ASN A 91 11.10 14.96 -15.48
CA ASN A 91 10.17 14.54 -14.45
C ASN A 91 10.67 14.85 -13.01
N SER A 92 11.89 15.37 -12.86
CA SER A 92 12.53 15.62 -11.56
C SER A 92 12.12 16.93 -10.89
N ARG A 93 11.70 17.94 -11.68
CA ARG A 93 11.44 19.31 -11.19
C ARG A 93 10.32 19.44 -10.15
N HIS A 94 9.49 18.41 -10.02
CA HIS A 94 8.38 18.39 -9.07
C HIS A 94 8.38 17.12 -8.22
N ARG A 95 9.51 16.40 -8.18
CA ARG A 95 9.64 15.21 -7.35
C ARG A 95 9.85 15.61 -5.89
N ILE A 96 9.16 14.90 -5.01
CA ILE A 96 9.28 15.06 -3.55
C ILE A 96 9.65 13.71 -2.96
N ASP A 97 10.72 13.70 -2.18
CA ASP A 97 11.19 12.54 -1.45
C ASP A 97 10.83 12.71 0.02
N THR A 98 10.05 11.77 0.54
CA THR A 98 9.67 11.67 1.95
C THR A 98 10.36 10.45 2.56
N CYS A 99 10.93 10.63 3.74
CA CYS A 99 11.63 9.60 4.49
C CYS A 99 10.94 9.39 5.85
N ALA A 100 10.82 8.15 6.27
CA ALA A 100 10.43 7.80 7.63
C ALA A 100 11.61 7.12 8.33
N SER A 101 12.01 7.63 9.49
CA SER A 101 13.10 7.11 10.31
C SER A 101 12.63 6.88 11.76
N ASN A 102 13.20 5.90 12.45
CA ASN A 102 12.91 5.69 13.88
C ASN A 102 13.69 6.64 14.79
N GLN A 103 13.51 6.51 16.11
CA GLN A 103 14.20 7.26 17.17
C GLN A 103 15.73 7.14 17.21
N HIS A 104 16.31 6.23 16.41
CA HIS A 104 17.75 6.02 16.28
C HIS A 104 18.28 6.48 14.92
N ASP A 105 17.51 7.31 14.20
CA ASP A 105 17.82 7.81 12.85
C ASP A 105 18.00 6.71 11.79
N ILE A 106 17.46 5.51 12.04
CA ILE A 106 17.45 4.42 11.07
C ILE A 106 16.28 4.61 10.12
N THR A 107 16.56 4.71 8.81
CA THR A 107 15.53 4.79 7.78
C THR A 107 14.70 3.52 7.72
N LEU A 108 13.39 3.66 7.96
CA LEU A 108 12.40 2.61 7.88
C LEU A 108 11.77 2.51 6.49
N ALA A 109 11.45 3.67 5.89
CA ALA A 109 10.78 3.71 4.60
C ALA A 109 11.15 4.95 3.79
N LYS A 110 11.04 4.82 2.47
CA LYS A 110 11.24 5.90 1.50
C LYS A 110 10.04 5.99 0.58
N LEU A 111 9.57 7.20 0.33
CA LEU A 111 8.47 7.53 -0.57
C LEU A 111 8.97 8.61 -1.52
N SER A 112 8.89 8.35 -2.82
CA SER A 112 9.05 9.38 -3.84
C SER A 112 7.69 9.65 -4.46
N SER A 113 7.32 10.91 -4.66
CA SER A 113 6.10 11.30 -5.37
C SER A 113 6.38 12.35 -6.44
N TRP A 114 5.57 12.37 -7.49
CA TRP A 114 5.71 13.27 -8.64
C TRP A 114 4.36 13.49 -9.33
N PRO A 115 4.16 14.61 -10.04
CA PRO A 115 2.96 14.79 -10.86
C PRO A 115 2.94 13.80 -12.03
N LEU A 116 1.77 13.22 -12.29
CA LEU A 116 1.56 12.35 -13.45
C LEU A 116 1.48 13.17 -14.75
N GLY A 117 1.97 12.54 -15.82
CA GLY A 117 1.63 12.93 -17.19
C GLY A 117 0.35 12.22 -17.66
N PRO A 118 0.03 12.29 -18.96
CA PRO A 118 -1.08 11.54 -19.54
C PRO A 118 -1.00 10.05 -19.21
N ILE A 119 -2.12 9.47 -18.76
CA ILE A 119 -2.21 8.08 -18.34
C ILE A 119 -2.74 7.22 -19.47
N ASP A 120 -2.00 6.16 -19.80
CA ASP A 120 -2.49 5.08 -20.66
C ASP A 120 -3.21 4.03 -19.80
N SER A 121 -4.53 3.97 -19.92
CA SER A 121 -5.36 3.00 -19.19
C SER A 121 -5.53 1.66 -19.91
N SER A 122 -4.86 1.43 -21.05
CA SER A 122 -5.02 0.22 -21.87
C SER A 122 -4.74 -1.07 -21.08
N ARG A 123 -3.68 -1.07 -20.26
CA ARG A 123 -3.31 -2.19 -19.39
C ARG A 123 -4.41 -2.51 -18.37
N ALA A 124 -4.94 -1.48 -17.70
CA ALA A 124 -5.99 -1.62 -16.72
C ALA A 124 -7.29 -2.13 -17.35
N GLN A 125 -7.67 -1.58 -18.50
CA GLN A 125 -8.87 -1.97 -19.23
C GLN A 125 -8.79 -3.43 -19.71
N ALA A 126 -7.64 -3.87 -20.22
CA ALA A 126 -7.44 -5.26 -20.63
C ALA A 126 -7.60 -6.24 -19.45
N MET A 127 -7.04 -5.91 -18.29
CA MET A 127 -7.21 -6.71 -17.07
C MET A 127 -8.68 -6.77 -16.63
N ARG A 128 -9.41 -5.64 -16.67
CA ARG A 128 -10.82 -5.59 -16.28
C ARG A 128 -11.72 -6.49 -17.11
N VAL A 129 -11.45 -6.61 -18.42
CA VAL A 129 -12.19 -7.54 -19.29
C VAL A 129 -11.99 -8.98 -18.83
N GLN A 130 -10.76 -9.37 -18.49
CA GLN A 130 -10.44 -10.70 -17.96
C GLN A 130 -11.08 -10.94 -16.58
N ALA A 131 -10.99 -9.97 -15.67
CA ALA A 131 -11.54 -10.05 -14.31
C ALA A 131 -13.06 -10.28 -14.30
N LYS A 132 -13.79 -9.60 -15.20
CA LYS A 132 -15.24 -9.78 -15.38
C LYS A 132 -15.61 -11.19 -15.86
N GLN A 133 -14.76 -11.85 -16.63
CA GLN A 133 -15.00 -13.22 -17.10
C GLN A 133 -14.78 -14.24 -15.97
N GLU A 134 -13.75 -14.03 -15.14
CA GLU A 134 -13.44 -14.91 -14.00
C GLU A 134 -14.45 -14.74 -12.84
N ALA A 135 -15.14 -13.59 -12.73
CA ALA A 135 -16.06 -13.29 -11.63
C ALA A 135 -17.21 -14.29 -11.44
N ALA A 136 -17.60 -15.01 -12.49
CA ALA A 136 -18.66 -16.02 -12.41
C ALA A 136 -18.25 -17.30 -11.64
N ILE A 137 -16.95 -17.50 -11.36
CA ILE A 137 -16.38 -18.75 -10.84
C ILE A 137 -15.73 -18.53 -9.45
N TYR A 138 -15.96 -17.37 -8.82
CA TYR A 138 -15.29 -17.04 -7.55
C TYR A 138 -15.98 -17.63 -6.32
N GLU A 139 -15.21 -18.34 -5.50
CA GLU A 139 -15.58 -18.66 -4.13
C GLU A 139 -14.44 -18.27 -3.19
N GLU A 140 -14.69 -17.30 -2.30
CA GLU A 140 -13.69 -16.79 -1.34
C GLU A 140 -13.24 -17.85 -0.32
N ALA A 141 -14.05 -18.88 -0.08
CA ALA A 141 -13.65 -20.00 0.77
C ALA A 141 -12.70 -20.98 0.05
N ALA A 142 -12.60 -20.91 -1.28
CA ALA A 142 -11.82 -21.82 -2.11
C ALA A 142 -10.44 -21.26 -2.52
N ARG A 143 -10.05 -20.07 -2.06
CA ARG A 143 -8.72 -19.52 -2.36
C ARG A 143 -7.62 -20.44 -1.79
N PRO A 144 -6.59 -20.78 -2.58
CA PRO A 144 -5.52 -21.66 -2.14
C PRO A 144 -4.60 -20.95 -1.14
N GLU A 145 -3.91 -21.74 -0.32
CA GLU A 145 -2.79 -21.23 0.48
C GLU A 145 -1.66 -20.76 -0.43
N LEU A 146 -1.15 -19.54 -0.20
CA LEU A 146 -0.13 -18.94 -1.05
C LEU A 146 1.17 -19.72 -0.95
N SER A 147 1.57 -20.30 -2.07
CA SER A 147 2.83 -20.98 -2.27
C SER A 147 3.36 -20.66 -3.66
N TRP A 148 4.60 -21.04 -3.95
CA TRP A 148 5.20 -20.78 -5.26
C TRP A 148 4.32 -21.31 -6.38
N ASP A 149 3.86 -22.57 -6.32
CA ASP A 149 3.25 -23.27 -7.44
C ASP A 149 1.82 -22.83 -7.78
N VAL A 150 1.08 -22.28 -6.81
CA VAL A 150 -0.31 -21.82 -7.02
C VAL A 150 -0.40 -20.43 -7.65
N ILE A 151 0.73 -19.72 -7.77
CA ILE A 151 0.77 -18.40 -8.41
C ILE A 151 0.70 -18.58 -9.94
N HIS A 152 -0.44 -18.19 -10.51
CA HIS A 152 -0.62 -18.11 -11.95
C HIS A 152 -0.44 -16.66 -12.42
N LEU A 153 0.69 -16.38 -13.07
CA LEU A 153 0.99 -15.05 -13.60
C LEU A 153 -0.01 -14.68 -14.70
N GLU A 154 -0.34 -13.39 -14.76
CA GLU A 154 -1.25 -12.77 -15.73
C GLU A 154 -2.70 -13.29 -15.70
N ARG A 155 -3.06 -14.11 -14.70
CA ARG A 155 -4.45 -14.52 -14.47
C ARG A 155 -5.13 -13.53 -13.52
N ALA A 156 -6.15 -12.82 -14.02
CA ALA A 156 -6.92 -11.89 -13.21
C ALA A 156 -7.75 -12.59 -12.14
N ALA A 157 -7.84 -11.96 -10.97
CA ALA A 157 -8.83 -12.27 -9.97
C ALA A 157 -10.21 -11.80 -10.44
N PRO A 158 -11.28 -12.45 -9.96
CA PRO A 158 -12.63 -11.93 -9.95
C PRO A 158 -12.72 -10.47 -9.46
N THR A 159 -13.44 -9.63 -10.22
CA THR A 159 -13.64 -8.22 -9.85
C THR A 159 -14.22 -8.09 -8.44
N TRP A 160 -13.50 -7.40 -7.58
CA TRP A 160 -13.92 -7.12 -6.22
C TRP A 160 -14.67 -5.78 -6.15
N HIS A 161 -15.85 -5.78 -5.54
CA HIS A 161 -16.62 -4.57 -5.29
C HIS A 161 -16.33 -4.06 -3.88
N TRP A 162 -15.90 -2.81 -3.79
CA TRP A 162 -15.55 -2.16 -2.54
C TRP A 162 -16.21 -0.79 -2.44
N THR A 163 -16.68 -0.46 -1.26
CA THR A 163 -17.19 0.88 -0.94
C THR A 163 -16.54 1.30 0.38
N PRO A 164 -15.65 2.31 0.39
CA PRO A 164 -15.03 2.79 1.62
C PRO A 164 -16.10 3.38 2.53
N SER A 165 -16.34 2.77 3.68
CA SER A 165 -17.35 3.25 4.62
C SER A 165 -16.83 4.51 5.33
N LYS A 166 -17.77 5.38 5.75
CA LYS A 166 -17.43 6.54 6.57
C LYS A 166 -16.81 6.13 7.91
N GLU A 167 -17.39 5.12 8.54
CA GLU A 167 -16.95 4.61 9.84
C GLU A 167 -15.51 4.10 9.77
N ASP A 168 -15.16 3.29 8.77
CA ASP A 168 -13.80 2.81 8.61
C ASP A 168 -12.83 3.95 8.31
N ASN A 169 -13.23 4.92 7.47
CA ASN A 169 -12.39 6.06 7.14
C ASN A 169 -12.12 6.93 8.38
N ASP A 170 -13.14 7.27 9.15
CA ASP A 170 -13.00 8.04 10.38
C ASP A 170 -12.05 7.34 11.36
N ARG A 171 -12.26 6.03 11.59
CA ARG A 171 -11.42 5.20 12.48
C ARG A 171 -9.94 5.26 12.10
N HIS A 172 -9.62 5.11 10.82
CA HIS A 172 -8.22 5.11 10.38
C HIS A 172 -7.61 6.52 10.31
N VAL A 173 -8.39 7.55 9.95
CA VAL A 173 -7.92 8.95 10.03
C VAL A 173 -7.55 9.30 11.47
N GLU A 174 -8.36 8.85 12.44
CA GLU A 174 -8.07 9.01 13.87
C GLU A 174 -6.82 8.22 14.29
N ALA A 175 -6.71 6.95 13.89
CA ALA A 175 -5.53 6.11 14.17
C ALA A 175 -4.23 6.71 13.57
N GLN A 176 -4.34 7.35 12.41
CA GLN A 176 -3.25 8.05 11.73
C GLN A 176 -2.93 9.42 12.34
N ARG A 177 -3.82 9.95 13.19
CA ARG A 177 -3.74 11.31 13.76
C ARG A 177 -3.58 12.39 12.68
N ASP A 178 -4.11 12.16 11.48
CA ASP A 178 -3.95 13.06 10.34
C ASP A 178 -4.97 14.23 10.44
N PRO A 179 -4.52 15.49 10.59
CA PRO A 179 -5.41 16.64 10.77
C PRO A 179 -6.01 17.18 9.47
N ALA A 180 -5.67 16.63 8.29
CA ALA A 180 -6.09 17.21 7.01
C ALA A 180 -7.63 17.24 6.86
N ALA A 181 -8.15 18.41 6.48
CA ALA A 181 -9.59 18.63 6.37
C ALA A 181 -10.24 17.82 5.23
N CYS A 182 -9.48 17.45 4.20
CA CYS A 182 -10.01 16.71 3.05
C CYS A 182 -10.49 15.30 3.39
N TYR A 183 -10.12 14.74 4.55
CA TYR A 183 -10.57 13.42 4.99
C TYR A 183 -11.82 13.46 5.87
N ARG A 184 -12.45 14.63 6.03
CA ARG A 184 -13.57 14.85 6.95
C ARG A 184 -14.76 15.50 6.24
N GLY A 185 -15.94 15.38 6.84
CA GLY A 185 -17.18 15.97 6.33
C GLY A 185 -17.93 15.08 5.33
N THR A 186 -18.91 15.66 4.64
CA THR A 186 -19.80 14.96 3.70
C THR A 186 -19.15 14.60 2.37
N ASP A 187 -18.14 15.37 1.95
CA ASP A 187 -17.37 15.16 0.74
C ASP A 187 -15.96 14.62 1.03
N ALA A 188 -15.81 13.92 2.16
CA ALA A 188 -14.54 13.35 2.59
C ALA A 188 -13.93 12.47 1.49
N LEU A 189 -12.64 12.68 1.23
CA LEU A 189 -11.80 11.78 0.46
C LEU A 189 -11.29 10.66 1.36
N ILE A 190 -11.01 9.49 0.80
CA ILE A 190 -10.38 8.42 1.57
C ILE A 190 -8.94 8.79 1.93
N HIS A 191 -8.48 8.37 3.10
CA HIS A 191 -7.07 8.49 3.48
C HIS A 191 -6.17 7.59 2.60
N PRO A 192 -4.96 8.02 2.18
CA PRO A 192 -4.04 7.23 1.34
C PRO A 192 -3.71 5.83 1.87
N TYR A 193 -3.79 5.64 3.19
CA TYR A 193 -3.75 4.33 3.84
C TYR A 193 -4.61 3.28 3.10
N PHE A 194 -5.84 3.66 2.72
CA PHE A 194 -6.79 2.76 2.08
C PHE A 194 -6.35 2.30 0.69
N LEU A 195 -5.52 3.07 -0.01
CA LEU A 195 -5.00 2.65 -1.31
C LEU A 195 -4.13 1.40 -1.16
N LEU A 196 -3.21 1.41 -0.19
CA LEU A 196 -2.31 0.27 0.04
C LEU A 196 -2.98 -0.85 0.85
N ASP A 197 -3.90 -0.52 1.75
CA ASP A 197 -4.73 -1.52 2.42
C ASP A 197 -5.59 -2.30 1.41
N THR A 198 -6.21 -1.61 0.45
CA THR A 198 -6.97 -2.26 -0.62
C THR A 198 -6.07 -3.13 -1.49
N CYS A 199 -4.81 -2.74 -1.73
CA CYS A 199 -3.83 -3.60 -2.40
C CYS A 199 -3.51 -4.87 -1.59
N ASN A 200 -3.34 -4.76 -0.28
CA ASN A 200 -3.16 -5.92 0.61
C ASN A 200 -4.38 -6.84 0.57
N ARG A 201 -5.59 -6.26 0.62
CA ARG A 201 -6.85 -6.99 0.55
C ARG A 201 -7.04 -7.68 -0.79
N ALA A 202 -6.60 -7.09 -1.90
CA ALA A 202 -6.60 -7.76 -3.19
C ALA A 202 -5.72 -9.02 -3.19
N LEU A 203 -4.53 -8.97 -2.56
CA LEU A 203 -3.68 -10.15 -2.36
C LEU A 203 -4.37 -11.21 -1.48
N MET A 204 -4.97 -10.80 -0.36
CA MET A 204 -5.71 -11.72 0.52
C MET A 204 -6.91 -12.35 -0.19
N ARG A 205 -7.63 -11.62 -1.04
CA ARG A 205 -8.76 -12.19 -1.79
C ARG A 205 -8.34 -13.26 -2.81
N LEU A 206 -7.10 -13.22 -3.29
CA LEU A 206 -6.53 -14.24 -4.17
C LEU A 206 -6.07 -15.49 -3.42
N TYR A 207 -5.50 -15.33 -2.22
CA TYR A 207 -4.82 -16.42 -1.51
C TYR A 207 -5.01 -16.36 -0.01
N VAL A 208 -5.08 -17.51 0.64
CA VAL A 208 -4.87 -17.61 2.09
C VAL A 208 -3.38 -17.40 2.35
N LEU A 209 -3.03 -16.35 3.10
CA LEU A 209 -1.64 -15.94 3.27
C LEU A 209 -1.04 -16.57 4.54
N PRO A 210 0.14 -17.21 4.46
CA PRO A 210 0.97 -17.39 5.65
C PRO A 210 1.52 -16.04 6.13
N ALA A 211 2.49 -16.04 7.04
CA ALA A 211 3.20 -14.82 7.40
C ALA A 211 3.80 -14.12 6.15
N TRP A 212 3.42 -12.87 5.91
CA TRP A 212 3.82 -12.12 4.72
C TRP A 212 4.17 -10.67 5.07
N ILE A 213 4.95 -10.01 4.21
CA ILE A 213 5.44 -8.64 4.45
C ILE A 213 5.24 -7.80 3.19
N HIS A 214 4.50 -6.69 3.32
CA HIS A 214 4.45 -5.65 2.30
C HIS A 214 5.79 -4.91 2.24
N VAL A 215 6.45 -4.90 1.08
CA VAL A 215 7.79 -4.29 0.92
C VAL A 215 7.81 -3.06 0.02
N GLY A 216 6.74 -2.80 -0.72
CA GLY A 216 6.59 -1.54 -1.43
C GLY A 216 5.46 -1.55 -2.47
N THR A 217 5.18 -0.36 -2.98
CA THR A 217 4.17 -0.14 -4.02
C THR A 217 4.65 0.98 -4.93
N VAL A 218 4.55 0.77 -6.24
CA VAL A 218 4.58 1.88 -7.22
C VAL A 218 3.15 2.13 -7.64
N GLY A 219 2.65 3.35 -7.49
CA GLY A 219 1.24 3.66 -7.70
C GLY A 219 1.02 4.97 -8.46
N SER A 220 -0.15 5.07 -9.08
CA SER A 220 -0.63 6.25 -9.79
C SER A 220 -2.00 6.61 -9.23
N MET A 221 -2.08 7.69 -8.46
CA MET A 221 -3.34 8.30 -8.03
C MET A 221 -3.82 9.20 -9.16
N ILE A 222 -4.76 8.72 -9.97
CA ILE A 222 -5.27 9.45 -11.13
C ILE A 222 -6.29 10.48 -10.67
N ARG A 223 -7.21 10.05 -9.79
CA ARG A 223 -8.20 10.90 -9.13
C ARG A 223 -8.40 10.44 -7.69
N ALA A 224 -8.59 11.40 -6.79
CA ALA A 224 -8.98 11.13 -5.42
C ALA A 224 -10.32 10.41 -5.33
N ILE A 225 -10.42 9.43 -4.43
CA ILE A 225 -11.62 8.61 -4.20
C ILE A 225 -12.40 9.18 -3.01
N LYS A 226 -13.73 9.29 -3.15
CA LYS A 226 -14.60 9.74 -2.07
C LYS A 226 -14.97 8.60 -1.11
N VAL A 227 -15.18 8.93 0.15
CA VAL A 227 -15.87 8.06 1.11
C VAL A 227 -17.27 7.75 0.58
N GLY A 228 -17.68 6.48 0.63
CA GLY A 228 -18.95 6.00 0.11
C GLY A 228 -18.99 5.77 -1.40
N GLU A 229 -17.90 6.02 -2.12
CA GLU A 229 -17.84 5.81 -3.57
C GLU A 229 -17.80 4.32 -3.92
N ALA A 230 -18.62 3.88 -4.88
CA ALA A 230 -18.59 2.50 -5.35
C ALA A 230 -17.38 2.28 -6.26
N ILE A 231 -16.42 1.48 -5.79
CA ILE A 231 -15.17 1.15 -6.49
C ILE A 231 -15.16 -0.33 -6.87
N THR A 232 -14.71 -0.62 -8.07
CA THR A 232 -14.33 -1.99 -8.47
C THR A 232 -12.81 -2.13 -8.50
N VAL A 233 -12.30 -3.20 -7.90
CA VAL A 233 -10.88 -3.51 -7.80
C VAL A 233 -10.61 -4.77 -8.60
N ASP A 234 -9.73 -4.64 -9.58
CA ASP A 234 -9.24 -5.75 -10.40
C ASP A 234 -7.75 -5.95 -10.08
N CYS A 235 -7.30 -7.20 -10.02
CA CYS A 235 -5.89 -7.50 -9.75
C CYS A 235 -5.42 -8.78 -10.44
N ARG A 236 -4.11 -8.87 -10.67
CA ARG A 236 -3.45 -10.11 -11.11
C ARG A 236 -2.00 -10.18 -10.66
N PRO A 237 -1.44 -11.37 -10.36
CA PRO A 237 -0.01 -11.54 -10.24
C PRO A 237 0.68 -11.24 -11.58
N ILE A 238 1.71 -10.40 -11.57
CA ILE A 238 2.50 -10.08 -12.77
C ILE A 238 3.93 -10.60 -12.69
N GLU A 239 4.41 -10.88 -11.47
CA GLU A 239 5.75 -11.42 -11.27
C GLU A 239 5.81 -12.22 -9.98
N ARG A 240 6.68 -13.24 -9.96
CA ARG A 240 7.17 -13.90 -8.76
C ARG A 240 8.66 -14.17 -8.90
N TRP A 241 9.41 -14.04 -7.82
CA TRP A 241 10.86 -14.28 -7.83
C TRP A 241 11.37 -14.66 -6.46
N GLU A 242 12.60 -15.16 -6.40
CA GLU A 242 13.33 -15.40 -5.16
C GLU A 242 14.52 -14.46 -5.04
N ARG A 243 14.76 -13.92 -3.85
CA ARG A 243 15.96 -13.13 -3.55
C ARG A 243 16.37 -13.32 -2.10
N LYS A 244 17.62 -13.74 -1.88
CA LYS A 244 18.19 -14.00 -0.55
C LYS A 244 17.33 -14.99 0.28
N GLY A 245 16.77 -16.01 -0.38
CA GLY A 245 15.91 -17.02 0.24
C GLY A 245 14.47 -16.58 0.54
N HIS A 246 14.12 -15.32 0.29
CA HIS A 246 12.74 -14.85 0.38
C HIS A 246 12.04 -15.02 -0.97
N GLN A 247 10.78 -15.44 -0.96
CA GLN A 247 9.95 -15.49 -2.15
C GLN A 247 9.01 -14.27 -2.19
N PHE A 248 8.98 -13.62 -3.35
CA PHE A 248 8.26 -12.39 -3.60
C PHE A 248 7.18 -12.59 -4.65
N ILE A 249 6.10 -11.85 -4.50
CA ILE A 249 5.04 -11.70 -5.50
C ILE A 249 4.83 -10.21 -5.77
N ARG A 250 4.62 -9.85 -7.03
CA ARG A 250 4.17 -8.53 -7.45
C ARG A 250 2.81 -8.66 -8.13
N LEU A 251 1.85 -7.90 -7.65
CA LEU A 251 0.52 -7.78 -8.24
C LEU A 251 0.43 -6.49 -9.03
N TYR A 252 -0.26 -6.52 -10.17
CA TYR A 252 -0.84 -5.33 -10.76
C TYR A 252 -2.28 -5.20 -10.29
N ILE A 253 -2.66 -4.01 -9.86
CA ILE A 253 -3.95 -3.71 -9.23
C ILE A 253 -4.49 -2.43 -9.87
N ALA A 254 -5.75 -2.44 -10.24
CA ALA A 254 -6.45 -1.28 -10.79
C ALA A 254 -7.78 -1.09 -10.06
N MET A 255 -8.09 0.16 -9.75
CA MET A 255 -9.35 0.57 -9.13
C MET A 255 -10.11 1.47 -10.08
N PHE A 256 -11.39 1.19 -10.26
CA PHE A 256 -12.28 1.92 -11.14
C PHE A 256 -13.47 2.50 -10.38
N SER A 257 -13.87 3.70 -10.75
CA SER A 257 -15.20 4.23 -10.46
C SER A 257 -16.02 4.09 -11.74
N GLN A 258 -17.01 3.19 -11.71
CA GLN A 258 -17.71 2.73 -12.91
C GLN A 258 -16.72 2.16 -13.95
N ASP A 259 -16.46 2.90 -15.04
CA ASP A 259 -15.51 2.52 -16.10
C ASP A 259 -14.22 3.37 -16.08
N ASP A 260 -14.17 4.41 -15.25
CA ASP A 260 -13.02 5.32 -15.17
C ASP A 260 -11.96 4.79 -14.22
N LEU A 261 -10.72 4.70 -14.71
CA LEU A 261 -9.56 4.33 -13.89
C LEU A 261 -9.25 5.48 -12.91
N VAL A 262 -9.27 5.19 -11.62
CA VAL A 262 -9.00 6.19 -10.56
C VAL A 262 -7.67 5.96 -9.84
N PHE A 263 -7.22 4.72 -9.80
CA PHE A 263 -5.94 4.34 -9.23
C PHE A 263 -5.41 3.07 -9.89
N GLU A 264 -4.10 2.98 -10.07
CA GLU A 264 -3.42 1.74 -10.40
C GLU A 264 -2.12 1.60 -9.63
N ALA A 265 -1.69 0.37 -9.38
CA ALA A 265 -0.46 0.10 -8.68
C ALA A 265 0.17 -1.24 -9.05
N GLU A 266 1.49 -1.28 -8.92
CA GLU A 266 2.26 -2.51 -8.77
C GLU A 266 2.67 -2.67 -7.31
N HIS A 267 2.12 -3.69 -6.67
CA HIS A 267 2.21 -3.92 -5.24
C HIS A 267 3.04 -5.17 -4.95
N THR A 268 4.07 -5.04 -4.13
CA THR A 268 5.05 -6.10 -3.90
C THR A 268 5.03 -6.58 -2.45
N ALA A 269 4.91 -7.90 -2.28
CA ALA A 269 4.97 -8.57 -0.99
C ALA A 269 6.00 -9.71 -0.98
N ILE A 270 6.59 -9.97 0.18
CA ILE A 270 7.25 -11.23 0.51
C ILE A 270 6.17 -12.16 1.04
N PHE A 271 5.96 -13.32 0.40
CA PHE A 271 4.99 -14.31 0.85
C PHE A 271 5.63 -15.54 1.50
N SER A 272 6.94 -15.71 1.35
CA SER A 272 7.71 -16.71 2.09
C SER A 272 8.99 -16.05 2.62
N ILE A 273 9.09 -16.01 3.95
CA ILE A 273 10.20 -15.36 4.66
C ILE A 273 11.27 -16.41 4.94
N ALA A 274 12.50 -16.17 4.48
CA ALA A 274 13.63 -17.05 4.77
C ALA A 274 13.82 -17.20 6.28
N ALA A 275 14.04 -18.43 6.74
CA ALA A 275 14.44 -18.67 8.13
C ALA A 275 15.80 -18.00 8.40
N LYS A 276 15.95 -17.38 9.58
CA LYS A 276 17.22 -16.79 10.00
C LYS A 276 18.26 -17.92 10.05
N GLN A 277 19.31 -17.85 9.23
CA GLN A 277 20.47 -18.71 9.44
C GLN A 277 21.06 -18.31 10.80
N LEU A 278 20.93 -19.19 11.80
CA LEU A 278 21.71 -19.08 13.01
C LEU A 278 23.18 -19.13 12.59
N SER A 279 23.89 -18.02 12.72
CA SER A 279 25.35 -18.02 12.60
C SER A 279 25.89 -19.01 13.62
N LYS A 280 26.52 -20.09 13.15
CA LYS A 280 27.34 -20.96 13.99
C LYS A 280 28.55 -20.22 14.51
#